data_AF-A0AA37H0W6-F1
#
_entry.id   AF-A0AA37H0W6-F1
#
_cell.length_a   1.000
_cell.length_b   1.000
_cell.length_c   1.000
_cell.angle_alpha   90.00
_cell.angle_beta   90.00
_cell.angle_gamma   90.00
#
_symmetry.space_group_name_H-M   'P 1'
#
loop_
_entity.id
_entity.type
_entity.pdbx_description
1 polymer ?
#
loop_
_entity_poly.entity_id
_entity_poly.type
_entity_poly.pdbx_seq_one_letter_code
_entity_poly.pdbx_strand_id
1 'polypeptide(L)'
;MMLAFGVIFPVGMVLGMTKNRWHVPTQVLGSALAILGYFLGHMHRGRQFLPHNVHASFANWLMIIMATQVGLGIYLRLHLEKGINGRIRRFIKPAHGILGKVSPVLAWTQFLFGGITSLGFCQADHLGQCLAHFIMGSAFIAYGIILTLLLLVGQLWVRRSGRSQEFFDSIVIAAWGCVNTFTEHRWGTEWVRNDWQHTTMGIIWWCAGLVGIWLSRDRDGNPKRNFIPGFVIGVTGWAMSAHPQDLPISAMTHNMFGKTLMGVGITRVIEVAFVVKDATGVSADGRQTNSWQFIPVFLLYASGFLFMGATEEQMALVANSGLDHVSYILILYSFAFLLFLFTMMLIHLFDRNANTDGKVALANGVPVANGRPGENRQVRDAEEFELEGLMSDDEDEARKGLREDTDDDQGLGSPSSPSTIGKNSDRVAR
;
A
#
# COMPACT_ATOMS: atom_id res chain seq x y z
N MET A 1 -3.29 6.27 -22.59
CA MET A 1 -3.10 5.08 -21.72
C MET A 1 -2.39 5.41 -20.42
N MET A 2 -1.13 5.84 -20.43
CA MET A 2 -0.39 6.16 -19.20
C MET A 2 -1.08 7.22 -18.33
N LEU A 3 -1.59 8.31 -18.92
CA LEU A 3 -2.33 9.33 -18.16
C LEU A 3 -3.61 8.77 -17.52
N ALA A 4 -4.39 7.98 -18.25
CA ALA A 4 -5.65 7.42 -17.76
C ALA A 4 -5.43 6.41 -16.63
N PHE A 5 -4.63 5.37 -16.88
CA PHE A 5 -4.39 4.29 -15.93
C PHE A 5 -3.37 4.63 -14.84
N GLY A 6 -2.40 5.49 -15.13
CA GLY A 6 -1.33 5.84 -14.21
C GLY A 6 -1.66 7.03 -13.31
N VAL A 7 -2.57 7.92 -13.72
CA VAL A 7 -2.88 9.14 -12.96
C VAL A 7 -4.38 9.27 -12.66
N ILE A 8 -5.23 9.30 -13.69
CA ILE A 8 -6.64 9.65 -13.52
C ILE A 8 -7.41 8.58 -12.74
N PHE A 9 -7.26 7.30 -13.07
CA PHE A 9 -7.95 6.22 -12.36
C PHE A 9 -7.50 6.07 -10.90
N PRO A 10 -6.21 6.13 -10.54
CA PRO A 10 -5.79 6.18 -9.13
C PRO A 10 -6.36 7.38 -8.37
N VAL A 11 -6.35 8.58 -8.96
CA VAL A 11 -6.98 9.78 -8.36
C VAL A 11 -8.48 9.56 -8.16
N GLY A 12 -9.17 9.10 -9.20
CA GLY A 12 -10.59 8.77 -9.13
C GLY A 12 -10.89 7.71 -8.08
N MET A 13 -10.02 6.70 -7.92
CA MET A 13 -10.18 5.65 -6.91
C MET A 13 -10.09 6.22 -5.49
N VAL A 14 -9.10 7.08 -5.22
CA VAL A 14 -8.98 7.77 -3.92
C VAL A 14 -10.21 8.64 -3.63
N LEU A 15 -10.69 9.41 -4.61
CA LEU A 15 -11.92 10.19 -4.49
C LEU A 15 -13.15 9.31 -4.21
N GLY A 16 -13.20 8.11 -4.80
CA GLY A 16 -14.26 7.13 -4.54
C GLY A 16 -14.21 6.57 -3.12
N MET A 17 -13.02 6.33 -2.57
CA MET A 17 -12.84 5.87 -1.19
C MET A 17 -13.36 6.88 -0.17
N THR A 18 -13.24 8.17 -0.45
CA THR A 18 -13.70 9.26 0.41
C THR A 18 -15.10 9.76 0.04
N LYS A 19 -15.82 9.05 -0.85
CA LYS A 19 -17.16 9.39 -1.35
C LYS A 19 -17.25 10.81 -1.94
N ASN A 20 -16.16 11.33 -2.50
CA ASN A 20 -16.11 12.68 -3.07
C ASN A 20 -16.89 12.76 -4.40
N ARG A 21 -17.66 13.83 -4.61
CA ARG A 21 -18.47 14.09 -5.83
C ARG A 21 -17.68 14.05 -7.14
N TRP A 22 -16.38 14.37 -7.09
CA TRP A 22 -15.48 14.33 -8.25
C TRP A 22 -15.09 12.91 -8.69
N HIS A 23 -15.42 11.87 -7.92
CA HIS A 23 -15.16 10.48 -8.29
C HIS A 23 -15.70 10.15 -9.69
N VAL A 24 -17.01 10.33 -9.91
CA VAL A 24 -17.66 9.93 -11.18
C VAL A 24 -17.11 10.73 -12.38
N PRO A 25 -17.04 12.09 -12.35
CA PRO A 25 -16.45 12.84 -13.46
C PRO A 25 -15.02 12.44 -13.80
N THR A 26 -14.19 12.19 -12.78
CA THR A 26 -12.80 11.77 -12.96
C THR A 26 -12.72 10.40 -13.62
N GLN A 27 -13.54 9.43 -13.18
CA GLN A 27 -13.60 8.10 -13.79
C GLN A 27 -14.09 8.15 -15.24
N VAL A 28 -15.12 8.95 -15.53
CA VAL A 28 -15.63 9.15 -16.90
C VAL A 28 -14.55 9.71 -17.83
N LEU A 29 -13.81 10.73 -17.38
CA LEU A 29 -12.69 11.28 -18.15
C LEU A 29 -11.60 10.23 -18.40
N GLY A 30 -11.24 9.46 -17.35
CA GLY A 30 -10.27 8.37 -17.46
C GLY A 30 -10.71 7.30 -18.46
N SER A 31 -11.98 6.88 -18.40
CA SER A 31 -12.56 5.90 -19.33
C SER A 31 -12.59 6.41 -20.76
N ALA A 32 -12.96 7.66 -20.99
CA ALA A 32 -12.95 8.25 -22.33
C ALA A 32 -11.55 8.25 -22.95
N LEU A 33 -10.54 8.67 -22.18
CA LEU A 33 -9.14 8.67 -22.63
C LEU A 33 -8.57 7.26 -22.81
N ALA A 34 -8.99 6.29 -21.98
CA ALA A 34 -8.61 4.88 -22.11
C ALA A 34 -9.22 4.26 -23.37
N ILE A 35 -10.51 4.46 -23.63
CA ILE A 35 -11.18 3.96 -24.84
C ILE A 35 -10.54 4.55 -26.09
N LEU A 36 -10.33 5.87 -26.13
CA LEU A 36 -9.65 6.53 -27.25
C LEU A 36 -8.24 5.95 -27.47
N GLY A 37 -7.45 5.80 -26.41
CA GLY A 37 -6.11 5.22 -26.51
C GLY A 37 -6.11 3.77 -27.00
N TYR A 38 -7.14 2.98 -26.68
CA TYR A 38 -7.22 1.57 -27.03
C TYR A 38 -7.44 1.42 -28.53
N PHE A 39 -8.39 2.19 -29.06
CA PHE A 39 -8.65 2.23 -30.50
C PHE A 39 -7.46 2.79 -31.29
N LEU A 40 -6.84 3.88 -30.83
CA LEU A 40 -5.64 4.41 -31.48
C LEU A 40 -4.49 3.38 -31.52
N GLY A 41 -4.34 2.57 -30.47
CA GLY A 41 -3.38 1.46 -30.43
C GLY A 41 -3.69 0.35 -31.45
N HIS A 42 -4.95 -0.03 -31.63
CA HIS A 42 -5.32 -1.10 -32.57
C HIS A 42 -5.45 -0.61 -34.02
N MET A 43 -5.70 0.68 -34.23
CA MET A 43 -5.88 1.27 -35.56
C MET A 43 -4.54 1.67 -36.20
N HIS A 44 -3.42 1.66 -35.47
CA HIS A 44 -2.14 1.99 -36.09
C HIS A 44 -1.72 0.88 -37.07
N ARG A 45 -1.63 1.22 -38.35
CA ARG A 45 -1.03 0.33 -39.38
C ARG A 45 0.51 0.39 -39.41
N GLY A 46 1.11 1.09 -38.45
CA GLY A 46 2.55 1.30 -38.35
C GLY A 46 3.25 0.13 -37.67
N ARG A 47 4.10 0.44 -36.66
CA ARG A 47 4.93 -0.52 -35.93
C ARG A 47 4.15 -1.79 -35.55
N GLN A 48 4.60 -2.92 -36.07
CA GLN A 48 4.08 -4.24 -35.72
C GLN A 48 5.01 -4.84 -34.65
N PHE A 49 4.47 -5.09 -33.47
CA PHE A 49 5.15 -5.91 -32.46
C PHE A 49 4.90 -7.39 -32.76
N LEU A 50 5.58 -8.29 -32.05
CA LEU A 50 5.34 -9.72 -32.16
C LEU A 50 3.83 -10.03 -32.01
N PRO A 51 3.20 -10.80 -32.93
CA PRO A 51 1.74 -10.99 -32.98
C PRO A 51 1.13 -11.58 -31.70
N HIS A 52 1.94 -12.29 -30.91
CA HIS A 52 1.56 -12.87 -29.62
C HIS A 52 2.46 -12.32 -28.51
N ASN A 53 2.18 -11.09 -28.09
CA ASN A 53 2.90 -10.47 -26.98
C ASN A 53 2.04 -10.36 -25.71
N VAL A 54 2.72 -10.38 -24.55
CA VAL A 54 2.08 -10.36 -23.23
C VAL A 54 1.28 -9.07 -22.99
N HIS A 55 1.75 -7.94 -23.53
CA HIS A 55 1.06 -6.66 -23.42
C HIS A 55 -0.32 -6.65 -24.08
N ALA A 56 -0.42 -7.14 -25.32
CA ALA A 56 -1.68 -7.20 -26.05
C ALA A 56 -2.65 -8.20 -25.43
N SER A 57 -2.13 -9.35 -24.98
CA SER A 57 -2.94 -10.36 -24.28
C SER A 57 -3.54 -9.80 -22.98
N PHE A 58 -2.72 -9.16 -22.14
CA PHE A 58 -3.17 -8.60 -20.87
C PHE A 58 -4.01 -7.32 -21.05
N ALA A 59 -3.76 -6.53 -22.10
CA ALA A 59 -4.54 -5.33 -22.41
C ALA A 59 -6.05 -5.62 -22.52
N ASN A 60 -6.40 -6.71 -23.21
CA ASN A 60 -7.81 -7.06 -23.42
C ASN A 60 -8.50 -7.39 -22.10
N TRP A 61 -7.83 -8.15 -21.22
CA TRP A 61 -8.33 -8.40 -19.87
C TRP A 61 -8.47 -7.12 -19.05
N LEU A 62 -7.49 -6.22 -19.12
CA LEU A 62 -7.55 -4.94 -18.43
C LEU A 62 -8.73 -4.08 -18.90
N MET A 63 -9.01 -4.08 -20.20
CA MET A 63 -10.16 -3.37 -20.77
C MET A 63 -11.51 -3.99 -20.36
N ILE A 64 -11.59 -5.32 -20.28
CA ILE A 64 -12.78 -6.03 -19.76
C ILE A 64 -13.00 -5.68 -18.29
N ILE A 65 -11.94 -5.66 -17.48
CA ILE A 65 -12.02 -5.27 -16.06
C ILE A 65 -12.46 -3.81 -15.94
N MET A 66 -11.93 -2.89 -16.76
CA MET A 66 -12.36 -1.50 -16.80
C MET A 66 -13.84 -1.37 -17.19
N ALA A 67 -14.28 -2.06 -18.24
CA ALA A 67 -15.68 -2.06 -18.68
C ALA A 67 -16.62 -2.62 -17.61
N THR A 68 -16.21 -3.72 -16.95
CA THR A 68 -16.90 -4.28 -15.80
C THR A 68 -17.00 -3.23 -14.69
N GLN A 69 -15.90 -2.54 -14.38
CA GLN A 69 -15.89 -1.56 -13.30
C GLN A 69 -16.79 -0.35 -13.57
N VAL A 70 -16.83 0.12 -14.82
CA VAL A 70 -17.77 1.16 -15.29
C VAL A 70 -19.20 0.65 -15.17
N GLY A 71 -19.49 -0.58 -15.62
CA GLY A 71 -20.82 -1.19 -15.54
C GLY A 71 -21.32 -1.35 -14.11
N LEU A 72 -20.49 -1.84 -13.19
CA LEU A 72 -20.81 -1.91 -11.77
C LEU A 72 -21.04 -0.51 -11.17
N GLY A 73 -20.23 0.48 -11.58
CA GLY A 73 -20.40 1.87 -11.16
C GLY A 73 -21.73 2.48 -11.61
N ILE A 74 -22.12 2.26 -12.87
CA ILE A 74 -23.42 2.69 -13.42
C ILE A 74 -24.55 2.01 -12.64
N TYR A 75 -24.50 0.69 -12.46
CA TYR A 75 -25.51 -0.05 -11.68
C TYR A 75 -25.70 0.54 -10.28
N LEU A 76 -24.60 0.81 -9.57
CA LEU A 76 -24.65 1.40 -8.23
C LEU A 76 -25.23 2.82 -8.23
N ARG A 77 -25.01 3.59 -9.31
CA ARG A 77 -25.54 4.95 -9.48
C ARG A 77 -27.02 5.00 -9.83
N LEU A 78 -27.61 3.92 -10.34
CA LEU A 78 -29.04 3.83 -10.66
C LEU A 78 -29.94 3.63 -9.41
N HIS A 79 -29.37 3.50 -8.21
CA HIS A 79 -30.10 3.37 -6.94
C HIS A 79 -31.19 2.27 -6.95
N LEU A 80 -30.91 1.14 -7.60
CA LEU A 80 -31.82 -0.01 -7.65
C LEU A 80 -31.76 -0.80 -6.33
N GLU A 81 -32.47 -0.32 -5.31
CA GLU A 81 -32.34 -0.82 -3.93
C GLU A 81 -33.43 -1.84 -3.52
N LYS A 82 -34.53 -1.95 -4.27
CA LYS A 82 -35.67 -2.79 -3.90
C LYS A 82 -35.63 -4.19 -4.54
N GLY A 83 -36.24 -5.16 -3.86
CA GLY A 83 -36.47 -6.52 -4.36
C GLY A 83 -35.18 -7.31 -4.64
N ILE A 84 -35.12 -7.98 -5.80
CA ILE A 84 -33.96 -8.78 -6.23
C ILE A 84 -32.70 -7.91 -6.36
N ASN A 85 -32.85 -6.66 -6.79
CA ASN A 85 -31.72 -5.73 -6.99
C ASN A 85 -31.03 -5.35 -5.67
N GLY A 86 -31.78 -5.26 -4.56
CA GLY A 86 -31.21 -5.07 -3.23
C GLY A 86 -30.30 -6.23 -2.80
N ARG A 87 -30.72 -7.48 -3.09
CA ARG A 87 -29.91 -8.68 -2.80
C ARG A 87 -28.63 -8.70 -3.65
N ILE A 88 -28.71 -8.35 -4.93
CA ILE A 88 -27.56 -8.29 -5.84
C ILE A 88 -26.60 -7.17 -5.43
N ARG A 89 -27.12 -6.00 -5.02
CA ARG A 89 -26.32 -4.83 -4.62
C ARG A 89 -25.35 -5.14 -3.47
N ARG A 90 -25.73 -6.03 -2.56
CA ARG A 90 -24.87 -6.52 -1.46
C ARG A 90 -23.55 -7.11 -1.96
N PHE A 91 -23.53 -7.74 -3.13
CA PHE A 91 -22.32 -8.29 -3.75
C PHE A 91 -21.63 -7.31 -4.70
N ILE A 92 -22.40 -6.50 -5.43
CA ILE A 92 -21.83 -5.53 -6.38
C ILE A 92 -21.01 -4.44 -5.69
N LYS A 93 -21.48 -3.91 -4.55
CA LYS A 93 -20.77 -2.85 -3.81
C LYS A 93 -19.34 -3.26 -3.40
N PRO A 94 -19.11 -4.41 -2.72
CA PRO A 94 -17.76 -4.84 -2.40
C PRO A 94 -16.95 -5.22 -3.64
N ALA A 95 -17.55 -5.84 -4.66
CA ALA A 95 -16.85 -6.17 -5.91
C ALA A 95 -16.31 -4.90 -6.60
N HIS A 96 -17.13 -3.87 -6.75
CA HIS A 96 -16.72 -2.57 -7.28
C HIS A 96 -15.59 -1.93 -6.45
N GLY A 97 -15.70 -2.00 -5.12
CA GLY A 97 -14.68 -1.47 -4.21
C GLY A 97 -13.33 -2.20 -4.30
N ILE A 98 -13.33 -3.53 -4.40
CA ILE A 98 -12.12 -4.36 -4.50
C ILE A 98 -11.45 -4.16 -5.87
N LEU A 99 -12.21 -4.29 -6.96
CA LEU A 99 -11.70 -4.10 -8.32
C LEU A 99 -11.06 -2.72 -8.50
N GLY A 100 -11.70 -1.67 -7.96
CA GLY A 100 -11.14 -0.32 -7.98
C GLY A 100 -9.79 -0.22 -7.27
N LYS A 101 -9.66 -0.80 -6.06
CA LYS A 101 -8.42 -0.75 -5.27
C LYS A 101 -7.28 -1.60 -5.84
N VAL A 102 -7.61 -2.68 -6.54
CA VAL A 102 -6.61 -3.54 -7.22
C VAL A 102 -6.13 -2.92 -8.54
N SER A 103 -6.90 -1.99 -9.13
CA SER A 103 -6.60 -1.40 -10.45
C SER A 103 -5.21 -0.77 -10.61
N PRO A 104 -4.58 -0.09 -9.63
CA PRO A 104 -3.23 0.45 -9.81
C PRO A 104 -2.18 -0.64 -9.98
N VAL A 105 -2.35 -1.80 -9.33
CA VAL A 105 -1.46 -2.95 -9.47
C VAL A 105 -1.58 -3.53 -10.88
N LEU A 106 -2.82 -3.70 -11.37
CA LEU A 106 -3.05 -4.17 -12.75
C LEU A 106 -2.51 -3.19 -13.79
N ALA A 107 -2.69 -1.88 -13.56
CA ALA A 107 -2.13 -0.84 -14.41
C ALA A 107 -0.60 -0.88 -14.43
N TRP A 108 0.04 -1.02 -13.27
CA TRP A 108 1.49 -1.18 -13.14
C TRP A 108 1.99 -2.39 -13.95
N THR A 109 1.38 -3.55 -13.77
CA THR A 109 1.71 -4.77 -14.54
C THR A 109 1.60 -4.52 -16.05
N GLN A 110 0.55 -3.84 -16.51
CA GLN A 110 0.39 -3.54 -17.94
C GLN A 110 1.45 -2.56 -18.47
N PHE A 111 1.90 -1.60 -17.65
CA PHE A 111 3.00 -0.71 -18.03
C PHE A 111 4.32 -1.46 -18.17
N LEU A 112 4.61 -2.40 -17.26
CA LEU A 112 5.78 -3.28 -17.38
C LEU A 112 5.72 -4.12 -18.65
N PHE A 113 4.59 -4.78 -18.91
CA PHE A 113 4.38 -5.54 -20.14
C PHE A 113 4.53 -4.68 -21.40
N GLY A 114 4.07 -3.43 -21.35
CA GLY A 114 4.29 -2.47 -22.43
C GLY A 114 5.76 -2.17 -22.68
N GLY A 115 6.53 -1.91 -21.62
CA GLY A 115 7.98 -1.71 -21.70
C GLY A 115 8.70 -2.93 -22.28
N ILE A 116 8.44 -4.11 -21.72
CA ILE A 116 9.01 -5.39 -22.18
C ILE A 116 8.71 -5.63 -23.66
N THR A 117 7.44 -5.47 -24.07
CA THR A 117 7.03 -5.68 -25.46
C THR A 117 7.64 -4.65 -26.41
N SER A 118 7.77 -3.40 -25.95
CA SER A 118 8.33 -2.31 -26.77
C SER A 118 9.81 -2.45 -27.05
N LEU A 119 10.55 -3.09 -26.14
CA LEU A 119 11.98 -3.33 -26.24
C LEU A 119 12.30 -4.74 -26.78
N GLY A 120 11.31 -5.64 -26.81
CA GLY A 120 11.49 -7.02 -27.25
C GLY A 120 12.18 -7.91 -26.21
N PHE A 121 12.15 -7.53 -24.94
CA PHE A 121 12.83 -8.25 -23.86
C PHE A 121 12.06 -9.48 -23.38
N CYS A 122 12.71 -10.25 -22.51
CA CYS A 122 12.18 -11.34 -21.70
C CYS A 122 11.68 -12.52 -22.53
N GLN A 123 12.38 -12.81 -23.63
CA GLN A 123 12.10 -13.94 -24.52
C GLN A 123 13.10 -15.07 -24.29
N ALA A 124 12.68 -16.30 -24.61
CA ALA A 124 13.52 -17.50 -24.55
C ALA A 124 14.26 -17.64 -23.20
N ASP A 125 15.57 -17.83 -23.23
CA ASP A 125 16.40 -18.14 -22.05
C ASP A 125 16.52 -16.96 -21.07
N HIS A 126 16.16 -15.74 -21.48
CA HIS A 126 16.19 -14.53 -20.63
C HIS A 126 14.96 -14.40 -19.71
N LEU A 127 13.92 -15.23 -19.91
CA LEU A 127 12.64 -15.10 -19.21
C LEU A 127 12.79 -15.21 -17.68
N GLY A 128 13.57 -16.18 -17.19
CA GLY A 128 13.76 -16.40 -15.76
C GLY A 128 14.44 -15.20 -15.07
N GLN A 129 15.51 -14.69 -15.68
CA GLN A 129 16.26 -13.52 -15.20
C GLN A 129 15.35 -12.28 -15.16
N CYS A 130 14.59 -12.06 -16.24
CA CYS A 130 13.64 -10.96 -16.34
C CYS A 130 12.53 -11.05 -15.28
N LEU A 131 11.91 -12.22 -15.09
CA LEU A 131 10.87 -12.42 -14.06
C LEU A 131 11.41 -12.11 -12.66
N ALA A 132 12.60 -12.59 -12.33
CA ALA A 132 13.26 -12.29 -11.06
C ALA A 132 13.39 -10.77 -10.83
N HIS A 133 13.89 -10.04 -11.83
CA HIS A 133 14.12 -8.59 -11.73
C HIS A 133 12.82 -7.79 -11.63
N PHE A 134 11.84 -8.07 -12.50
CA PHE A 134 10.58 -7.32 -12.49
C PHE A 134 9.69 -7.65 -11.29
N ILE A 135 9.61 -8.91 -10.85
CA ILE A 135 8.80 -9.31 -9.70
C ILE A 135 9.42 -8.76 -8.41
N MET A 136 10.71 -9.03 -8.15
CA MET A 136 11.34 -8.56 -6.91
C MET A 136 11.46 -7.04 -6.87
N GLY A 137 11.80 -6.41 -7.99
CA GLY A 137 11.89 -4.95 -8.05
C GLY A 137 10.53 -4.27 -7.84
N SER A 138 9.46 -4.82 -8.42
CA SER A 138 8.09 -4.37 -8.12
C SER A 138 7.70 -4.62 -6.67
N ALA A 139 8.17 -5.72 -6.05
CA ALA A 139 7.91 -6.01 -4.64
C ALA A 139 8.57 -4.99 -3.71
N PHE A 140 9.79 -4.53 -4.01
CA PHE A 140 10.43 -3.43 -3.25
C PHE A 140 9.64 -2.12 -3.37
N ILE A 141 9.17 -1.76 -4.57
CA ILE A 141 8.30 -0.59 -4.77
C ILE A 141 6.99 -0.74 -3.98
N ALA A 142 6.34 -1.90 -4.08
CA ALA A 142 5.11 -2.19 -3.35
C ALA A 142 5.31 -2.09 -1.84
N TYR A 143 6.43 -2.60 -1.32
CA TYR A 143 6.78 -2.49 0.09
C TYR A 143 7.00 -1.02 0.49
N GLY A 144 7.72 -0.24 -0.33
CA GLY A 144 7.84 1.22 -0.14
C GLY A 144 6.48 1.93 -0.09
N ILE A 145 5.54 1.59 -0.98
CA ILE A 145 4.17 2.14 -0.97
C ILE A 145 3.43 1.76 0.31
N ILE A 146 3.49 0.50 0.73
CA ILE A 146 2.86 0.03 1.97
C ILE A 146 3.44 0.78 3.17
N LEU A 147 4.76 0.94 3.26
CA LEU A 147 5.38 1.70 4.34
C LEU A 147 4.98 3.18 4.31
N THR A 148 4.83 3.77 3.13
CA THR A 148 4.32 5.15 2.97
C THR A 148 2.90 5.28 3.52
N LEU A 149 2.02 4.32 3.19
CA LEU A 149 0.65 4.26 3.70
C LEU A 149 0.62 4.11 5.22
N LEU A 150 1.43 3.20 5.77
CA LEU A 150 1.52 2.98 7.21
C LEU A 150 2.04 4.21 7.94
N LEU A 151 3.06 4.88 7.39
CA LEU A 151 3.66 6.07 7.97
C LEU A 151 2.67 7.25 8.03
N LEU A 152 1.91 7.49 6.96
CA LEU A 152 1.06 8.68 6.84
C LEU A 152 -0.36 8.51 7.38
N VAL A 153 -0.99 7.36 7.17
CA VAL A 153 -2.41 7.16 7.50
C VAL A 153 -2.70 5.84 8.23
N GLY A 154 -1.73 4.91 8.28
CA GLY A 154 -1.92 3.58 8.87
C GLY A 154 -1.50 3.42 10.33
N GLN A 155 -0.84 4.40 10.95
CA GLN A 155 -0.31 4.26 12.32
C GLN A 155 -1.37 3.85 13.36
N LEU A 156 -2.56 4.48 13.30
CA LEU A 156 -3.68 4.16 14.20
C LEU A 156 -4.26 2.77 13.95
N TRP A 157 -4.20 2.28 12.70
CA TRP A 157 -4.61 0.91 12.38
C TRP A 157 -3.63 -0.10 12.96
N VAL A 158 -2.32 0.14 12.84
CA VAL A 158 -1.28 -0.73 13.43
C VAL A 158 -1.48 -0.86 14.94
N ARG A 159 -1.74 0.25 15.65
CA ARG A 159 -2.00 0.22 17.09
C ARG A 159 -3.22 -0.63 17.47
N ARG A 160 -4.32 -0.48 16.73
CA ARG A 160 -5.56 -1.25 16.95
C ARG A 160 -5.40 -2.73 16.60
N SER A 161 -4.46 -3.07 15.73
CA SER A 161 -4.19 -4.46 15.37
C SER A 161 -3.58 -5.29 16.50
N GLY A 162 -3.04 -4.66 17.56
CA GLY A 162 -2.36 -5.40 18.62
C GLY A 162 -1.10 -6.14 18.12
N ARG A 163 -0.47 -5.64 17.05
CA ARG A 163 0.77 -6.16 16.45
C ARG A 163 1.71 -5.01 16.10
N SER A 164 3.02 -5.27 16.16
CA SER A 164 4.02 -4.31 15.69
C SER A 164 4.13 -4.36 14.17
N GLN A 165 4.67 -3.32 13.57
CA GLN A 165 4.90 -3.32 12.12
C GLN A 165 5.83 -4.47 11.71
N GLU A 166 6.89 -4.68 12.50
CA GLU A 166 7.89 -5.70 12.22
C GLU A 166 7.37 -7.13 12.36
N PHE A 167 6.26 -7.34 13.09
CA PHE A 167 5.56 -8.61 13.07
C PHE A 167 5.06 -8.95 11.66
N PHE A 168 4.40 -7.98 11.01
CA PHE A 168 3.90 -8.17 9.65
C PHE A 168 5.04 -8.30 8.64
N ASP A 169 6.04 -7.42 8.73
CA ASP A 169 7.21 -7.46 7.84
C ASP A 169 7.94 -8.81 7.98
N SER A 170 8.08 -9.31 9.21
CA SER A 170 8.77 -10.57 9.50
C SER A 170 7.98 -11.81 9.03
N ILE A 171 6.64 -11.78 9.02
CA ILE A 171 5.81 -12.85 8.42
C ILE A 171 6.07 -12.92 6.92
N VAL A 172 6.09 -11.78 6.23
CA VAL A 172 6.32 -11.75 4.78
C VAL A 172 7.74 -12.20 4.46
N ILE A 173 8.74 -11.71 5.21
CA ILE A 173 10.13 -12.15 5.07
C ILE A 173 10.27 -13.66 5.34
N ALA A 174 9.58 -14.19 6.36
CA ALA A 174 9.58 -15.62 6.67
C ALA A 174 8.99 -16.47 5.53
N ALA A 175 7.79 -16.09 5.07
CA ALA A 175 7.09 -16.81 4.01
C ALA A 175 7.86 -16.75 2.68
N TRP A 176 8.31 -15.57 2.29
CA TRP A 176 9.08 -15.38 1.06
C TRP A 176 10.40 -16.14 1.10
N GLY A 177 11.16 -16.04 2.20
CA GLY A 177 12.42 -16.75 2.35
C GLY A 177 12.25 -18.27 2.29
N CYS A 178 11.16 -18.78 2.87
CA CYS A 178 10.84 -20.20 2.85
C CYS A 178 10.56 -20.67 1.42
N VAL A 179 9.66 -19.99 0.69
CA VAL A 179 9.39 -20.29 -0.72
C VAL A 179 10.68 -20.23 -1.53
N ASN A 180 11.43 -19.13 -1.45
CA ASN A 180 12.67 -18.93 -2.20
C ASN A 180 13.72 -20.03 -1.93
N THR A 181 13.84 -20.49 -0.69
CA THR A 181 14.75 -21.59 -0.32
C THR A 181 14.41 -22.88 -1.08
N PHE A 182 13.13 -23.19 -1.24
CA PHE A 182 12.70 -24.47 -1.78
C PHE A 182 12.36 -24.42 -3.28
N THR A 183 12.26 -23.25 -3.90
CA THR A 183 11.91 -23.11 -5.33
C THR A 183 13.09 -22.76 -6.23
N GLU A 184 14.17 -22.23 -5.68
CA GLU A 184 15.28 -21.69 -6.49
C GLU A 184 16.12 -22.79 -7.13
N HIS A 185 16.52 -23.80 -6.35
CA HIS A 185 17.22 -24.95 -6.88
C HIS A 185 16.22 -26.00 -7.39
N ARG A 186 16.45 -26.51 -8.60
CA ARG A 186 15.70 -27.64 -9.14
C ARG A 186 16.18 -28.92 -8.47
N TRP A 187 15.51 -29.30 -7.39
CA TRP A 187 15.82 -30.51 -6.63
C TRP A 187 15.96 -31.74 -7.56
N GLY A 188 17.14 -32.35 -7.53
CA GLY A 188 17.50 -33.49 -8.40
C GLY A 188 18.45 -33.14 -9.54
N THR A 189 18.82 -31.87 -9.73
CA THR A 189 19.90 -31.45 -10.65
C THR A 189 21.18 -31.07 -9.89
N GLU A 190 22.30 -30.93 -10.59
CA GLU A 190 23.54 -30.44 -10.00
C GLU A 190 23.41 -28.98 -9.56
N TRP A 191 24.11 -28.61 -8.49
CA TRP A 191 24.13 -27.24 -7.97
C TRP A 191 25.02 -26.35 -8.85
N VAL A 192 24.46 -25.25 -9.35
CA VAL A 192 25.20 -24.25 -10.11
C VAL A 192 25.57 -23.07 -9.21
N ARG A 193 26.56 -22.26 -9.60
CA ARG A 193 27.09 -21.14 -8.80
C ARG A 193 26.00 -20.17 -8.31
N ASN A 194 24.99 -19.90 -9.13
CA ASN A 194 23.90 -18.97 -8.78
C ASN A 194 22.93 -19.58 -7.75
N ASP A 195 22.69 -20.89 -7.79
CA ASP A 195 21.80 -21.61 -6.86
C ASP A 195 22.24 -21.40 -5.41
N TRP A 196 23.55 -21.41 -5.15
CA TRP A 196 24.10 -21.20 -3.81
C TRP A 196 23.75 -19.82 -3.26
N GLN A 197 23.95 -18.77 -4.05
CA GLN A 197 23.71 -17.40 -3.58
C GLN A 197 22.22 -17.14 -3.35
N HIS A 198 21.37 -17.60 -4.27
CA HIS A 198 19.93 -17.34 -4.18
C HIS A 198 19.25 -18.23 -3.11
N THR A 199 19.61 -19.51 -3.01
CA THR A 199 19.05 -20.41 -1.97
C THR A 199 19.46 -19.93 -0.57
N THR A 200 20.74 -19.60 -0.37
CA THR A 200 21.20 -19.11 0.94
C THR A 200 20.58 -17.77 1.32
N MET A 201 20.26 -16.91 0.34
CA MET A 201 19.47 -15.71 0.56
C MET A 201 18.06 -16.03 1.09
N GLY A 202 17.41 -17.07 0.53
CA GLY A 202 16.15 -17.58 1.05
C GLY A 202 16.28 -18.04 2.50
N ILE A 203 17.34 -18.80 2.81
CA ILE A 203 17.57 -19.37 4.15
C ILE A 203 17.71 -18.28 5.21
N ILE A 204 18.56 -17.27 4.97
CA ILE A 204 18.72 -16.18 5.93
C ILE A 204 17.42 -15.38 6.12
N TRP A 205 16.65 -15.17 5.04
CA TRP A 205 15.35 -14.50 5.12
C TRP A 205 14.40 -15.23 6.04
N TRP A 206 14.17 -16.53 5.85
CA TRP A 206 13.15 -17.20 6.68
C TRP A 206 13.60 -17.41 8.12
N CYS A 207 14.86 -17.76 8.36
CA CYS A 207 15.42 -17.87 9.70
C CYS A 207 15.29 -16.54 10.46
N ALA A 208 15.68 -15.43 9.85
CA ALA A 208 15.59 -14.13 10.48
C ALA A 208 14.14 -13.65 10.60
N GLY A 209 13.27 -13.95 9.64
CA GLY A 209 11.83 -13.70 9.74
C GLY A 209 11.22 -14.37 10.98
N LEU A 210 11.58 -15.63 11.28
CA LEU A 210 11.14 -16.30 12.50
C LEU A 210 11.63 -15.58 13.77
N VAL A 211 12.88 -15.14 13.80
CA VAL A 211 13.41 -14.33 14.92
C VAL A 211 12.68 -13.00 15.05
N GLY A 212 12.39 -12.32 13.94
CA GLY A 212 11.64 -11.06 13.93
C GLY A 212 10.21 -11.22 14.42
N ILE A 213 9.53 -12.31 14.08
CA ILE A 213 8.22 -12.67 14.64
C ILE A 213 8.31 -12.86 16.16
N TRP A 214 9.34 -13.58 16.63
CA TRP A 214 9.56 -13.84 18.04
C TRP A 214 9.81 -12.55 18.84
N LEU A 215 10.69 -11.67 18.35
CA LEU A 215 11.02 -10.39 18.98
C LEU A 215 9.92 -9.31 18.85
N SER A 216 8.84 -9.60 18.12
CA SER A 216 7.73 -8.67 17.95
C SER A 216 6.77 -8.60 19.14
N ARG A 217 7.07 -9.32 20.22
CA ARG A 217 6.32 -9.32 21.48
C ARG A 217 7.27 -9.14 22.67
N ASP A 218 6.81 -8.42 23.69
CA ASP A 218 7.50 -8.37 24.97
C ASP A 218 7.14 -9.57 25.86
N ARG A 219 7.62 -9.56 27.11
CA ARG A 219 7.38 -10.62 28.10
C ARG A 219 5.89 -10.83 28.39
N ASP A 220 5.11 -9.76 28.36
CA ASP A 220 3.69 -9.77 28.71
C ASP A 220 2.80 -9.97 27.47
N GLY A 221 3.41 -10.15 26.29
CA GLY A 221 2.72 -10.36 25.02
C GLY A 221 2.32 -9.08 24.30
N ASN A 222 2.72 -7.90 24.80
CA ASN A 222 2.42 -6.63 24.14
C ASN A 222 3.24 -6.47 22.84
N PRO A 223 2.73 -5.73 21.85
CA PRO A 223 3.44 -5.48 20.60
C PRO A 223 4.75 -4.74 20.82
N LYS A 224 5.85 -5.26 20.27
CA LYS A 224 7.18 -4.65 20.36
C LYS A 224 7.81 -4.47 18.98
N ARG A 225 8.36 -3.28 18.71
CA ARG A 225 9.16 -3.02 17.50
C ARG A 225 10.52 -3.70 17.65
N ASN A 226 11.14 -4.11 16.54
CA ASN A 226 12.48 -4.68 16.56
C ASN A 226 13.26 -4.37 15.28
N PHE A 227 14.55 -4.67 15.26
CA PHE A 227 15.44 -4.27 14.16
C PHE A 227 15.55 -5.33 13.04
N ILE A 228 15.02 -6.54 13.24
CA ILE A 228 15.32 -7.71 12.40
C ILE A 228 14.95 -7.52 10.93
N PRO A 229 13.75 -7.02 10.57
CA PRO A 229 13.42 -6.79 9.16
C PRO A 229 14.39 -5.84 8.45
N GLY A 230 14.75 -4.73 9.10
CA GLY A 230 15.73 -3.79 8.55
C GLY A 230 17.12 -4.44 8.40
N PHE A 231 17.54 -5.21 9.40
CA PHE A 231 18.84 -5.88 9.37
C PHE A 231 18.96 -6.89 8.23
N VAL A 232 17.95 -7.74 8.02
CA VAL A 232 17.96 -8.76 6.94
C VAL A 232 18.00 -8.11 5.57
N ILE A 233 17.23 -7.04 5.36
CA ILE A 233 17.28 -6.24 4.14
C ILE A 233 18.69 -5.66 3.94
N GLY A 234 19.32 -5.17 5.02
CA GLY A 234 20.69 -4.68 4.98
C GLY A 234 21.71 -5.74 4.57
N VAL A 235 21.65 -6.95 5.15
CA VAL A 235 22.52 -8.07 4.77
C VAL A 235 22.29 -8.51 3.33
N THR A 236 21.03 -8.51 2.88
CA THR A 236 20.67 -8.77 1.49
C THR A 236 21.32 -7.74 0.55
N GLY A 237 21.27 -6.46 0.92
CA GLY A 237 21.92 -5.40 0.17
C GLY A 237 23.43 -5.60 0.04
N TRP A 238 24.11 -6.01 1.12
CA TRP A 238 25.54 -6.33 1.06
C TRP A 238 25.81 -7.47 0.08
N ALA A 239 25.08 -8.58 0.19
CA ALA A 239 25.25 -9.72 -0.70
C ALA A 239 25.02 -9.37 -2.17
N MET A 240 23.97 -8.59 -2.46
CA MET A 240 23.66 -8.12 -3.81
C MET A 240 24.70 -7.13 -4.35
N SER A 241 25.31 -6.32 -3.48
CA SER A 241 26.37 -5.39 -3.89
C SER A 241 27.65 -6.08 -4.38
N ALA A 242 27.84 -7.34 -3.97
CA ALA A 242 28.95 -8.22 -4.32
C ALA A 242 28.52 -9.34 -5.29
N HIS A 243 27.31 -9.27 -5.84
CA HIS A 243 26.81 -10.26 -6.77
C HIS A 243 27.59 -10.18 -8.11
N PRO A 244 28.22 -11.26 -8.59
CA PRO A 244 29.02 -11.24 -9.79
C PRO A 244 28.15 -11.00 -11.03
N GLN A 245 28.64 -10.21 -11.97
CA GLN A 245 27.96 -9.87 -13.22
C GLN A 245 28.96 -9.89 -14.38
N ASP A 246 28.49 -10.30 -15.56
CA ASP A 246 29.36 -10.42 -16.74
C ASP A 246 29.64 -9.07 -17.41
N LEU A 247 28.69 -8.14 -17.35
CA LEU A 247 28.82 -6.79 -17.90
C LEU A 247 29.29 -5.79 -16.81
N PRO A 248 30.33 -4.97 -17.07
CA PRO A 248 30.78 -3.95 -16.10
C PRO A 248 29.68 -2.97 -15.68
N ILE A 249 28.82 -2.53 -16.62
CA ILE A 249 27.70 -1.65 -16.30
C ILE A 249 26.63 -2.35 -15.44
N SER A 250 26.43 -3.65 -15.64
CA SER A 250 25.55 -4.47 -14.79
C SER A 250 26.12 -4.57 -13.38
N ALA A 251 27.44 -4.84 -13.25
CA ALA A 251 28.12 -4.91 -11.97
C ALA A 251 27.99 -3.59 -11.19
N MET A 252 28.18 -2.44 -11.85
CA MET A 252 28.03 -1.13 -11.20
C MET A 252 26.57 -0.85 -10.80
N THR A 253 25.60 -1.23 -11.62
CA THR A 253 24.17 -1.06 -11.32
C THR A 253 23.74 -1.94 -10.14
N HIS A 254 24.14 -3.22 -10.12
CA HIS A 254 23.91 -4.13 -9.00
C HIS A 254 24.63 -3.68 -7.73
N ASN A 255 25.85 -3.16 -7.84
CA ASN A 255 26.58 -2.59 -6.70
C ASN A 255 25.82 -1.42 -6.08
N MET A 256 25.29 -0.52 -6.91
CA MET A 256 24.47 0.59 -6.43
C MET A 256 23.15 0.11 -5.83
N PHE A 257 22.44 -0.83 -6.49
CA PHE A 257 21.24 -1.46 -5.93
C PHE A 257 21.50 -2.03 -4.52
N GLY A 258 22.58 -2.81 -4.37
CA GLY A 258 22.97 -3.38 -3.09
C GLY A 258 23.26 -2.33 -2.03
N LYS A 259 24.00 -1.26 -2.38
CA LYS A 259 24.27 -0.13 -1.47
C LYS A 259 22.99 0.62 -1.08
N THR A 260 22.07 0.84 -2.01
CA THR A 260 20.76 1.45 -1.74
C THR A 260 19.95 0.59 -0.77
N LEU A 261 19.97 -0.73 -0.97
CA LEU A 261 19.26 -1.69 -0.12
C LEU A 261 19.92 -1.83 1.28
N MET A 262 21.25 -1.75 1.36
CA MET A 262 21.96 -1.58 2.64
C MET A 262 21.51 -0.30 3.35
N GLY A 263 21.35 0.79 2.59
CA GLY A 263 20.81 2.06 3.08
C GLY A 263 19.40 1.90 3.67
N VAL A 264 18.50 1.16 3.01
CA VAL A 264 17.18 0.81 3.57
C VAL A 264 17.34 0.17 4.94
N GLY A 265 18.16 -0.89 5.03
CA GLY A 265 18.34 -1.64 6.26
C GLY A 265 18.90 -0.80 7.41
N ILE A 266 19.99 -0.07 7.16
CA ILE A 266 20.65 0.78 8.16
C ILE A 266 19.71 1.88 8.64
N THR A 267 19.09 2.61 7.70
CA THR A 267 18.22 3.74 8.05
C THR A 267 16.95 3.27 8.77
N ARG A 268 16.46 2.08 8.47
CA ARG A 268 15.33 1.46 9.18
C ARG A 268 15.69 1.04 10.61
N VAL A 269 16.87 0.45 10.82
CA VAL A 269 17.36 0.16 12.18
C VAL A 269 17.52 1.45 12.98
N ILE A 270 18.05 2.50 12.36
CA ILE A 270 18.18 3.81 13.01
C ILE A 270 16.81 4.40 13.35
N GLU A 271 15.85 4.31 12.43
CA GLU A 271 14.48 4.78 12.65
C GLU A 271 13.89 4.11 13.90
N VAL A 272 13.90 2.77 13.95
CA VAL A 272 13.29 1.99 15.04
C VAL A 272 13.99 2.28 16.37
N ALA A 273 15.32 2.17 16.41
CA ALA A 273 16.07 2.25 17.67
C ALA A 273 16.21 3.69 18.21
N PHE A 274 16.34 4.70 17.35
CA PHE A 274 16.71 6.06 17.77
C PHE A 274 15.65 7.13 17.48
N VAL A 275 14.95 7.04 16.35
CA VAL A 275 13.95 8.06 15.98
C VAL A 275 12.63 7.82 16.70
N VAL A 276 12.09 6.60 16.61
CA VAL A 276 10.85 6.22 17.31
C VAL A 276 11.11 5.52 18.64
N LYS A 277 12.35 5.09 18.92
CA LYS A 277 12.75 4.45 20.20
C LYS A 277 11.81 3.30 20.59
N ASP A 278 11.61 2.38 19.65
CA ASP A 278 10.68 1.26 19.72
C ASP A 278 9.18 1.62 19.87
N ALA A 279 8.81 2.90 19.81
CA ALA A 279 7.41 3.31 19.75
C ALA A 279 6.76 3.02 18.38
N THR A 280 5.44 2.92 18.34
CA THR A 280 4.71 2.69 17.09
C THR A 280 4.84 3.84 16.08
N GLY A 281 5.04 5.07 16.56
CA GLY A 281 5.23 6.27 15.76
C GLY A 281 5.67 7.45 16.62
N VAL A 282 5.97 8.60 16.01
CA VAL A 282 6.51 9.78 16.71
C VAL A 282 5.45 10.59 17.48
N SER A 283 4.17 10.39 17.20
CA SER A 283 3.06 11.13 17.84
C SER A 283 1.93 10.20 18.25
N ALA A 284 1.20 10.55 19.31
CA ALA A 284 0.07 9.76 19.80
C ALA A 284 -1.16 9.81 18.87
N ASP A 285 -1.35 10.89 18.11
CA ASP A 285 -2.42 11.00 17.13
C ASP A 285 -2.06 10.35 15.77
N GLY A 286 -0.79 10.01 15.57
CA GLY A 286 -0.27 9.41 14.34
C GLY A 286 -0.17 10.38 13.16
N ARG A 287 -0.31 11.70 13.41
CA ARG A 287 -0.29 12.72 12.35
C ARG A 287 1.07 13.34 12.12
N GLN A 288 1.93 13.34 13.14
CA GLN A 288 3.29 13.84 12.98
C GLN A 288 4.19 12.75 12.42
N THR A 289 5.13 13.17 11.57
CA THR A 289 6.17 12.33 10.98
C THR A 289 7.51 13.03 11.12
N ASN A 290 8.57 12.26 11.34
CA ASN A 290 9.93 12.78 11.26
C ASN A 290 10.47 12.59 9.83
N SER A 291 11.23 13.57 9.31
CA SER A 291 11.83 13.51 7.97
C SER A 291 12.68 12.24 7.76
N TRP A 292 13.31 11.71 8.81
CA TRP A 292 14.10 10.49 8.75
C TRP A 292 13.27 9.27 8.35
N GLN A 293 12.00 9.20 8.73
CA GLN A 293 11.13 8.06 8.46
C GLN A 293 10.85 7.88 6.96
N PHE A 294 11.04 8.93 6.15
CA PHE A 294 10.90 8.84 4.69
C PHE A 294 12.13 8.27 3.99
N ILE A 295 13.30 8.27 4.64
CA ILE A 295 14.54 7.75 4.04
C ILE A 295 14.45 6.25 3.72
N PRO A 296 14.17 5.33 4.67
CA PRO A 296 14.09 3.91 4.36
C PRO A 296 12.98 3.61 3.35
N VAL A 297 11.89 4.39 3.40
CA VAL A 297 10.76 4.28 2.48
C VAL A 297 11.17 4.65 1.06
N PHE A 298 11.76 5.83 0.84
CA PHE A 298 12.21 6.26 -0.48
C PHE A 298 13.28 5.33 -1.06
N LEU A 299 14.22 4.87 -0.24
CA LEU A 299 15.26 3.94 -0.70
C LEU A 299 14.68 2.61 -1.19
N LEU A 300 13.52 2.15 -0.69
CA LEU A 300 12.82 0.99 -1.25
C LEU A 300 12.27 1.24 -2.66
N TYR A 301 11.71 2.42 -2.92
CA TYR A 301 11.32 2.80 -4.29
C TYR A 301 12.55 2.78 -5.22
N ALA A 302 13.65 3.40 -4.78
CA ALA A 302 14.89 3.45 -5.54
C ALA A 302 15.47 2.05 -5.79
N SER A 303 15.56 1.21 -4.76
CA SER A 303 15.99 -0.18 -4.89
C SER A 303 15.15 -0.96 -5.89
N GLY A 304 13.83 -0.79 -5.90
CA GLY A 304 12.99 -1.47 -6.86
C GLY A 304 13.22 -1.05 -8.30
N PHE A 305 13.38 0.25 -8.58
CA PHE A 305 13.73 0.73 -9.94
C PHE A 305 15.14 0.31 -10.36
N LEU A 306 16.12 0.35 -9.46
CA LEU A 306 17.48 -0.12 -9.72
C LEU A 306 17.48 -1.61 -10.08
N PHE A 307 16.73 -2.42 -9.33
CA PHE A 307 16.66 -3.86 -9.58
C PHE A 307 15.92 -4.19 -10.88
N MET A 308 14.76 -3.57 -11.14
CA MET A 308 14.06 -3.77 -12.42
C MET A 308 14.90 -3.29 -13.62
N GLY A 309 15.67 -2.22 -13.44
CA GLY A 309 16.52 -1.66 -14.47
C GLY A 309 17.80 -2.46 -14.74
N ALA A 310 18.07 -3.55 -14.03
CA ALA A 310 19.32 -4.31 -14.12
C ALA A 310 19.17 -5.66 -14.84
N THR A 311 18.14 -5.85 -15.68
CA THR A 311 18.03 -7.06 -16.52
C THR A 311 19.20 -7.17 -17.49
N GLU A 312 19.58 -8.39 -17.87
CA GLU A 312 20.74 -8.56 -18.77
C GLU A 312 20.55 -7.85 -20.12
N GLU A 313 19.34 -7.91 -20.69
CA GLU A 313 19.02 -7.29 -21.98
C GLU A 313 19.02 -5.76 -21.87
N GLN A 314 18.51 -5.22 -20.76
CA GLN A 314 18.58 -3.78 -20.48
C GLN A 314 20.04 -3.34 -20.28
N MET A 315 20.86 -4.11 -19.57
CA MET A 315 22.27 -3.81 -19.37
C MET A 315 23.06 -3.88 -20.68
N ALA A 316 22.76 -4.83 -21.55
CA ALA A 316 23.34 -4.88 -22.90
C ALA A 316 22.92 -3.66 -23.73
N LEU A 317 21.66 -3.24 -23.66
CA LEU A 317 21.17 -2.04 -24.35
C LEU A 317 21.88 -0.77 -23.85
N VAL A 318 22.04 -0.61 -22.54
CA VAL A 318 22.73 0.55 -21.97
C VAL A 318 24.23 0.49 -22.27
N ALA A 319 24.88 -0.69 -22.19
CA ALA A 319 26.29 -0.86 -22.53
C ALA A 319 26.62 -0.46 -23.98
N ASN A 320 25.68 -0.71 -24.90
CA ASN A 320 25.81 -0.33 -26.31
C ASN A 320 25.31 1.10 -26.60
N SER A 321 24.92 1.84 -25.57
CA SER A 321 24.53 3.25 -25.68
C SER A 321 25.68 4.18 -25.29
N GLY A 322 25.52 5.48 -25.55
CA GLY A 322 26.45 6.51 -25.05
C GLY A 322 26.28 6.85 -23.57
N LEU A 323 25.42 6.16 -22.82
CA LEU A 323 25.14 6.43 -21.41
C LEU A 323 26.16 5.75 -20.50
N ASP A 324 26.75 6.52 -19.59
CA ASP A 324 27.52 5.96 -18.49
C ASP A 324 26.60 5.45 -17.37
N HIS A 325 27.15 4.58 -16.51
CA HIS A 325 26.41 3.97 -15.41
C HIS A 325 25.86 4.98 -14.40
N VAL A 326 26.54 6.11 -14.14
CA VAL A 326 26.06 7.12 -13.18
C VAL A 326 24.83 7.82 -13.74
N SER A 327 24.90 8.27 -14.99
CA SER A 327 23.74 8.87 -15.66
C SER A 327 22.54 7.92 -15.68
N TYR A 328 22.76 6.64 -15.99
CA TYR A 328 21.72 5.63 -15.97
C TYR A 328 21.09 5.43 -14.58
N ILE A 329 21.92 5.31 -13.53
CA ILE A 329 21.47 5.19 -12.14
C ILE A 329 20.64 6.42 -11.72
N LEU A 330 21.08 7.63 -12.06
CA LEU A 330 20.34 8.86 -11.73
C LEU A 330 18.97 8.94 -12.42
N ILE A 331 18.86 8.40 -13.64
CA ILE A 331 17.56 8.25 -14.32
C ILE A 331 16.64 7.32 -13.53
N LEU A 332 17.14 6.17 -13.06
CA LEU A 332 16.34 5.24 -12.25
C LEU A 332 15.90 5.84 -10.91
N TYR A 333 16.78 6.59 -10.24
CA TYR A 333 16.43 7.37 -9.04
C TYR A 333 15.37 8.43 -9.33
N SER A 334 15.42 9.07 -10.50
CA SER A 334 14.44 10.07 -10.91
C SER A 334 13.04 9.46 -11.06
N PHE A 335 12.93 8.26 -11.64
CA PHE A 335 11.66 7.53 -11.68
C PHE A 335 11.17 7.16 -10.27
N ALA A 336 12.07 6.78 -9.36
CA ALA A 336 11.72 6.53 -7.97
C ALA A 336 11.14 7.78 -7.28
N PHE A 337 11.73 8.96 -7.48
CA PHE A 337 11.21 10.22 -6.95
C PHE A 337 9.83 10.56 -7.50
N LEU A 338 9.61 10.39 -8.81
CA LEU A 338 8.32 10.67 -9.43
C LEU A 338 7.22 9.75 -8.88
N LEU A 339 7.50 8.45 -8.74
CA LEU A 339 6.54 7.50 -8.18
C LEU A 339 6.28 7.76 -6.69
N PHE A 340 7.33 8.06 -5.93
CA PHE A 340 7.22 8.41 -4.51
C PHE A 340 6.36 9.67 -4.32
N LEU A 341 6.63 10.74 -5.10
CA LEU A 341 5.82 11.95 -5.10
C LEU A 341 4.36 11.65 -5.44
N PHE A 342 4.11 10.86 -6.47
CA PHE A 342 2.75 10.53 -6.88
C PHE A 342 1.99 9.75 -5.79
N THR A 343 2.63 8.77 -5.15
CA THR A 343 2.04 8.07 -3.99
C THR A 343 1.73 9.04 -2.85
N MET A 344 2.65 9.94 -2.51
CA MET A 344 2.43 10.97 -1.48
C MET A 344 1.24 11.87 -1.82
N MET A 345 1.10 12.28 -3.09
CA MET A 345 -0.04 13.09 -3.55
C MET A 345 -1.37 12.35 -3.38
N LEU A 346 -1.42 11.07 -3.75
CA LEU A 346 -2.64 10.25 -3.58
C LEU A 346 -3.01 10.07 -2.10
N ILE A 347 -2.03 9.82 -1.24
CA ILE A 347 -2.28 9.65 0.21
C ILE A 347 -2.71 10.98 0.84
N HIS A 348 -2.07 12.09 0.46
CA HIS A 348 -2.47 13.42 0.95
C HIS A 348 -3.89 13.77 0.47
N LEU A 349 -4.24 13.46 -0.77
CA LEU A 349 -5.61 13.62 -1.28
C LEU A 349 -6.61 12.80 -0.46
N PHE A 350 -6.26 11.54 -0.14
CA PHE A 350 -7.08 10.69 0.72
C PHE A 350 -7.26 11.32 2.11
N ASP A 351 -6.16 11.65 2.80
CA ASP A 351 -6.19 12.19 4.17
C ASP A 351 -7.01 13.48 4.27
N ARG A 352 -6.81 14.41 3.32
CA ARG A 352 -7.55 15.68 3.28
C ARG A 352 -9.05 15.52 3.11
N ASN A 353 -9.49 14.53 2.34
CA ASN A 353 -10.92 14.28 2.10
C ASN A 353 -11.55 13.38 3.17
N ALA A 354 -10.76 12.53 3.84
CA ALA A 354 -11.24 11.68 4.93
C ALA A 354 -11.35 12.43 6.26
N ASN A 355 -10.49 13.43 6.50
CA ASN A 355 -10.36 14.14 7.78
C ASN A 355 -10.68 15.64 7.67
N THR A 356 -11.84 15.99 7.09
CA THR A 356 -12.25 17.36 6.73
C THR A 356 -12.38 18.30 7.94
N ASP A 357 -12.70 17.76 9.13
CA ASP A 357 -12.99 18.56 10.33
C ASP A 357 -11.79 18.72 11.28
N GLY A 358 -10.62 18.15 10.97
CA GLY A 358 -9.42 18.22 11.83
C GLY A 358 -9.59 17.60 13.23
N LYS A 359 -10.75 17.03 13.57
CA LYS A 359 -11.05 16.41 14.85
C LYS A 359 -10.81 14.91 14.76
N VAL A 360 -9.69 14.45 15.32
CA VAL A 360 -9.54 13.03 15.68
C VAL A 360 -10.13 12.88 17.07
N ALA A 361 -11.23 12.13 17.19
CA ALA A 361 -11.72 11.69 18.48
C ALA A 361 -10.73 10.65 19.04
N LEU A 362 -9.82 11.11 19.91
CA LEU A 362 -9.03 10.20 20.73
C LEU A 362 -9.97 9.44 21.67
N ALA A 363 -9.67 8.18 21.96
CA ALA A 363 -10.48 7.31 22.83
C ALA A 363 -10.75 7.90 24.24
N ASN A 364 -10.00 8.95 24.62
CA ASN A 364 -10.21 9.73 25.83
C ASN A 364 -10.78 11.11 25.52
N GLY A 365 -12.00 11.18 24.96
CA GLY A 365 -12.97 12.29 25.06
C GLY A 365 -12.57 13.75 24.82
N VAL A 366 -11.31 14.08 24.52
CA VAL A 366 -10.82 15.46 24.41
C VAL A 366 -10.48 15.73 22.95
N PRO A 367 -11.37 16.41 22.21
CA PRO A 367 -11.06 16.85 20.86
C PRO A 367 -10.01 17.98 20.91
N VAL A 368 -8.81 17.71 20.39
CA VAL A 368 -7.82 18.75 20.14
C VAL A 368 -8.17 19.41 18.81
N ALA A 369 -8.77 20.59 18.86
CA ALA A 369 -9.11 21.36 17.67
C ALA A 369 -7.87 22.12 17.16
N ASN A 370 -7.46 21.89 15.92
CA ASN A 370 -6.44 22.68 15.25
C ASN A 370 -7.00 23.31 13.96
N GLY A 371 -7.32 24.62 14.01
CA GLY A 371 -7.26 25.53 12.85
C GLY A 371 -8.56 25.98 12.17
N ARG A 372 -8.88 27.29 12.40
CA ARG A 372 -9.69 28.29 11.65
C ARG A 372 -11.12 27.97 11.17
N PRO A 373 -12.15 28.67 11.70
CA PRO A 373 -13.51 28.67 11.15
C PRO A 373 -13.70 29.80 10.13
N GLY A 374 -14.21 29.51 8.94
CA GLY A 374 -14.68 30.54 8.01
C GLY A 374 -15.10 30.02 6.64
N GLU A 375 -16.30 30.41 6.22
CA GLU A 375 -16.90 30.36 4.86
C GLU A 375 -17.64 29.10 4.37
N ASN A 376 -17.28 27.86 4.73
CA ASN A 376 -18.01 26.68 4.19
C ASN A 376 -19.33 26.32 4.91
N ARG A 377 -19.80 27.14 5.86
CA ARG A 377 -20.95 26.82 6.71
C ARG A 377 -22.30 27.00 6.01
N GLN A 378 -22.41 27.86 5.00
CA GLN A 378 -23.71 28.16 4.35
C GLN A 378 -24.05 27.29 3.14
N VAL A 379 -23.09 26.58 2.55
CA VAL A 379 -23.36 25.63 1.45
C VAL A 379 -23.80 24.26 1.98
N ARG A 380 -23.55 23.99 3.28
CA ARG A 380 -23.75 22.67 3.90
C ARG A 380 -25.19 22.37 4.30
N ASP A 381 -25.97 23.39 4.66
CA ASP A 381 -27.39 23.21 5.05
C ASP A 381 -28.29 22.81 3.84
N ALA A 382 -27.84 23.06 2.60
CA ALA A 382 -28.55 22.63 1.39
C ALA A 382 -28.14 21.20 0.94
N GLU A 383 -26.94 20.73 1.29
CA GLU A 383 -26.46 19.38 0.95
C GLU A 383 -26.95 18.31 1.96
N GLU A 384 -27.32 18.70 3.19
CA GLU A 384 -27.85 17.78 4.22
C GLU A 384 -29.25 17.24 3.86
N PHE A 385 -30.04 18.01 3.11
CA PHE A 385 -31.40 17.63 2.67
C PHE A 385 -31.43 16.58 1.54
N GLU A 386 -30.33 16.38 0.81
CA GLU A 386 -30.18 15.27 -0.16
C GLU A 386 -29.54 14.01 0.47
N LEU A 387 -29.02 14.12 1.69
CA LEU A 387 -28.31 13.06 2.43
C LEU A 387 -29.15 12.43 3.55
N GLU A 388 -30.30 13.00 3.91
CA GLU A 388 -31.24 12.41 4.88
C GLU A 388 -31.90 11.11 4.39
N GLY A 389 -31.80 10.80 3.09
CA GLY A 389 -32.17 9.49 2.51
C GLY A 389 -31.09 8.40 2.62
N LEU A 390 -29.95 8.68 3.27
CA LEU A 390 -28.78 7.80 3.38
C LEU A 390 -28.33 7.60 4.83
N MET A 391 -29.26 7.65 5.79
CA MET A 391 -29.05 7.01 7.09
C MET A 391 -28.84 5.50 6.84
N SER A 392 -27.68 4.99 7.23
CA SER A 392 -27.39 3.57 7.16
C SER A 392 -28.20 2.83 8.22
N ASP A 393 -29.05 1.89 7.81
CA ASP A 393 -29.70 0.92 8.72
C ASP A 393 -28.67 0.17 9.61
N ASP A 394 -27.40 0.11 9.18
CA ASP A 394 -26.31 -0.52 9.95
C ASP A 394 -25.86 0.27 11.20
N GLU A 395 -26.07 1.61 11.26
CA GLU A 395 -25.75 2.42 12.44
C GLU A 395 -26.96 2.58 13.39
N ASP A 396 -28.18 2.54 12.85
CA ASP A 396 -29.42 2.60 13.64
C ASP A 396 -29.72 1.29 14.37
N GLU A 397 -29.41 0.13 13.79
CA GLU A 397 -29.55 -1.16 14.48
C GLU A 397 -28.52 -1.33 15.61
N ALA A 398 -27.29 -0.85 15.43
CA ALA A 398 -26.28 -0.82 16.49
C ALA A 398 -26.65 0.15 17.63
N ARG A 399 -27.29 1.29 17.32
CA ARG A 399 -27.79 2.24 18.32
C ARG A 399 -29.09 1.80 19.00
N LYS A 400 -29.97 1.06 18.32
CA LYS A 400 -31.19 0.49 18.90
C LYS A 400 -30.89 -0.69 19.82
N GLY A 401 -30.01 -1.61 19.42
CA GLY A 401 -29.58 -2.73 20.26
C GLY A 401 -28.87 -2.30 21.54
N LEU A 402 -28.22 -1.12 21.55
CA LEU A 402 -27.63 -0.52 22.76
C LEU A 402 -28.64 0.24 23.64
N ARG A 403 -29.81 0.65 23.11
CA ARG A 403 -30.87 1.34 23.86
C ARG A 403 -31.93 0.38 24.41
N GLU A 404 -32.26 -0.70 23.69
CA GLU A 404 -33.20 -1.73 24.19
C GLU A 404 -32.65 -2.47 25.42
N ASP A 405 -31.34 -2.63 25.55
CA ASP A 405 -30.72 -3.30 26.72
C ASP A 405 -30.64 -2.40 27.97
N THR A 406 -31.06 -1.13 27.89
CA THR A 406 -31.00 -0.17 29.00
C THR A 406 -32.34 0.39 29.47
N ASP A 407 -33.45 0.12 28.79
CA ASP A 407 -34.77 0.73 29.09
C ASP A 407 -35.81 -0.24 29.71
N ASP A 408 -35.45 -1.48 30.03
CA ASP A 408 -36.39 -2.50 30.54
C ASP A 408 -36.38 -2.73 32.08
N ASP A 409 -35.90 -1.76 32.86
CA ASP A 409 -36.13 -1.80 34.32
C ASP A 409 -36.30 -0.41 34.92
N GLN A 410 -37.46 0.22 34.68
CA GLN A 410 -38.03 1.18 35.62
C GLN A 410 -39.47 1.59 35.29
N GLY A 411 -40.41 1.16 36.15
CA GLY A 411 -41.47 2.04 36.60
C GLY A 411 -42.83 1.39 36.82
N LEU A 412 -43.20 1.20 38.10
CA LEU A 412 -44.53 1.53 38.63
C LEU A 412 -44.54 1.48 40.18
N GLY A 413 -44.81 2.63 40.83
CA GLY A 413 -45.38 2.70 42.19
C GLY A 413 -44.69 3.61 43.22
N SER A 414 -45.18 4.86 43.38
CA SER A 414 -44.83 5.85 44.43
C SER A 414 -45.51 5.55 45.81
N PRO A 415 -45.55 6.48 46.80
CA PRO A 415 -44.47 6.94 47.71
C PRO A 415 -44.86 6.91 49.21
N SER A 416 -43.88 6.89 50.13
CA SER A 416 -44.04 7.43 51.51
C SER A 416 -42.70 7.62 52.23
N SER A 417 -42.36 8.85 52.61
CA SER A 417 -41.37 9.21 53.65
C SER A 417 -41.94 8.89 55.07
N PRO A 418 -41.24 9.08 56.23
CA PRO A 418 -39.92 9.71 56.46
C PRO A 418 -38.99 9.10 57.57
N SER A 419 -37.77 9.64 57.63
CA SER A 419 -36.93 9.90 58.83
C SER A 419 -36.26 8.76 59.64
N THR A 420 -34.93 8.87 59.83
CA THR A 420 -34.19 9.00 61.12
C THR A 420 -32.66 9.00 60.84
N ILE A 421 -31.95 10.09 61.12
CA ILE A 421 -31.08 10.33 62.30
C ILE A 421 -29.93 9.31 62.46
N GLY A 422 -28.69 9.80 62.44
CA GLY A 422 -27.53 9.06 62.95
C GLY A 422 -26.17 9.68 62.61
N LYS A 423 -25.80 10.78 63.25
CA LYS A 423 -24.41 11.25 63.35
C LYS A 423 -23.57 10.21 64.09
N ASN A 424 -22.32 9.98 63.70
CA ASN A 424 -21.22 10.05 64.64
C ASN A 424 -19.85 10.29 63.98
N SER A 425 -19.05 11.07 64.71
CA SER A 425 -17.72 11.57 64.42
C SER A 425 -16.62 10.63 64.94
N ASP A 426 -15.39 11.00 64.54
CA ASP A 426 -14.12 10.89 65.27
C ASP A 426 -13.13 9.75 64.95
N ARG A 427 -11.97 10.23 64.47
CA ARG A 427 -10.58 9.92 64.87
C ARG A 427 -10.21 8.46 65.16
N VAL A 428 -9.11 7.99 64.56
CA VAL A 428 -7.79 7.86 65.23
C VAL A 428 -6.73 7.48 64.17
N ALA A 429 -5.53 8.03 64.38
CA ALA A 429 -4.31 7.90 63.60
C ALA A 429 -3.71 6.47 63.56
N ARG A 430 -3.02 6.15 62.45
CA ARG A 430 -1.56 6.04 62.40
C ARG A 430 -1.07 6.02 60.96
#